data_AF-A0AAX3ZMX8-F1
#
_entry.id   AF-A0AAX3ZMX8-F1
#
_cell.length_a   1.000
_cell.length_b   1.000
_cell.length_c   1.000
_cell.angle_alpha   90.00
_cell.angle_beta   90.00
_cell.angle_gamma   90.00
#
_symmetry.space_group_name_H-M   'P 1'
#
loop_
_entity.id
_entity.type
_entity.pdbx_description
1 polymer ?
#
loop_
_entity_poly.entity_id
_entity_poly.type
_entity_poly.pdbx_seq_one_letter_code
_entity_poly.pdbx_strand_id
1 'polypeptide(L)'
;MADLAKEAASLHKAAKGLRAVGRHTAKPLQEFESASHDLSALGALGALLGAKDDIQEGMTTLAKLTEQLNEEWETEAKFMGDVSDAFDLLDVLLTAAARAEKG
;
A
#
# COMPACT_ATOMS: atom_id res chain seq x y z
N MET A 1 8.72 22.63 -18.65
CA MET A 1 8.12 21.54 -19.45
C MET A 1 8.85 20.22 -19.21
N ALA A 2 10.19 20.16 -19.26
CA ALA A 2 10.95 18.93 -18.95
C ALA A 2 10.79 18.37 -17.51
N ASP A 3 10.13 19.10 -16.61
CA ASP A 3 9.98 18.73 -15.20
C ASP A 3 8.68 17.95 -14.93
N LEU A 4 7.53 18.42 -15.46
CA LEU A 4 6.22 17.82 -15.20
C LEU A 4 6.11 16.37 -15.70
N ALA A 5 6.57 16.08 -16.91
CA ALA A 5 6.55 14.72 -17.45
C ALA A 5 7.46 13.76 -16.63
N LYS A 6 8.55 14.28 -16.08
CA LYS A 6 9.45 13.50 -15.21
C LYS A 6 8.83 13.26 -13.83
N GLU A 7 8.15 14.26 -13.29
CA GLU A 7 7.39 14.15 -12.04
C GLU A 7 6.22 13.16 -12.18
N ALA A 8 5.44 13.26 -13.26
CA ALA A 8 4.36 12.32 -13.58
C ALA A 8 4.87 10.88 -13.64
N ALA A 9 5.96 10.62 -14.36
CA ALA A 9 6.57 9.29 -14.45
C ALA A 9 7.06 8.76 -13.07
N SER A 10 7.61 9.65 -12.24
CA SER A 10 8.06 9.31 -10.88
C SER A 10 6.87 8.92 -9.99
N LEU A 11 5.80 9.71 -9.99
CA LEU A 11 4.56 9.44 -9.25
C LEU A 11 3.91 8.13 -9.70
N HIS A 12 3.85 7.88 -11.01
CA HIS A 12 3.33 6.64 -11.55
C HIS A 12 4.13 5.42 -11.08
N LYS A 13 5.46 5.54 -11.06
CA LYS A 13 6.35 4.48 -10.56
C LYS A 13 6.14 4.21 -9.06
N ALA A 14 6.01 5.27 -8.26
CA ALA A 14 5.76 5.15 -6.83
C ALA A 14 4.38 4.52 -6.54
N ALA A 15 3.32 4.98 -7.22
CA ALA A 15 1.99 4.39 -7.15
C ALA A 15 2.00 2.89 -7.49
N LYS A 16 2.72 2.50 -8.54
CA LYS A 16 2.89 1.09 -8.90
C LYS A 16 3.60 0.27 -7.81
N GLY A 17 4.60 0.87 -7.15
CA GLY A 17 5.30 0.28 -6.02
C GLY A 17 4.36 0.02 -4.83
N LEU A 18 3.58 1.03 -4.42
CA LEU A 18 2.60 0.91 -3.34
C LEU A 18 1.54 -0.16 -3.63
N ARG A 19 0.99 -0.21 -4.85
CA ARG A 19 0.06 -1.29 -5.26
C ARG A 19 0.67 -2.68 -5.22
N ALA A 20 2.00 -2.81 -5.31
CA ALA A 20 2.67 -4.10 -5.20
C ALA A 20 2.74 -4.59 -3.75
N VAL A 21 2.77 -3.67 -2.77
CA VAL A 21 2.89 -4.04 -1.36
C VAL A 21 1.73 -4.91 -0.92
N GLY A 22 0.48 -4.53 -1.23
CA GLY A 22 -0.70 -5.35 -0.93
C GLY A 22 -0.63 -6.77 -1.52
N ARG A 23 -0.08 -6.93 -2.73
CA ARG A 23 0.13 -8.26 -3.34
C ARG A 23 1.20 -9.08 -2.62
N HIS A 24 2.22 -8.41 -2.06
CA HIS A 24 3.30 -9.07 -1.33
C HIS A 24 2.90 -9.43 0.11
N THR A 25 1.98 -8.68 0.72
CA THR A 25 1.55 -8.88 2.12
C THR A 25 0.31 -9.74 2.26
N ALA A 26 -0.56 -9.85 1.25
CA ALA A 26 -1.83 -10.58 1.34
C ALA A 26 -1.67 -12.04 1.80
N LYS A 27 -0.80 -12.82 1.14
CA LYS A 27 -0.60 -14.23 1.48
C LYS A 27 0.07 -14.40 2.87
N PRO A 28 1.17 -13.70 3.19
CA PRO A 28 1.75 -13.75 4.53
C PRO A 28 0.77 -13.36 5.64
N LEU A 29 -0.08 -12.36 5.41
CA LEU A 29 -1.09 -11.93 6.36
C LEU A 29 -2.13 -13.02 6.61
N GLN A 30 -2.65 -13.63 5.54
CA GLN A 30 -3.60 -14.75 5.65
C GLN A 30 -3.00 -15.95 6.41
N GLU A 31 -1.74 -16.29 6.13
CA GLU A 31 -1.04 -17.37 6.84
C GLU A 31 -0.84 -17.03 8.32
N PHE A 32 -0.51 -15.78 8.62
CA PHE A 32 -0.32 -15.29 9.98
C PHE A 32 -1.62 -15.30 10.80
N GLU A 33 -2.73 -14.87 10.22
CA GLU A 33 -4.06 -14.94 10.83
C GLU A 33 -4.47 -16.40 11.09
N SER A 34 -4.28 -17.28 10.11
CA SER A 34 -4.56 -18.71 10.29
C SER A 34 -3.73 -19.31 11.43
N ALA A 35 -2.44 -18.92 11.56
CA ALA A 35 -1.58 -19.39 12.64
C ALA A 35 -2.02 -18.88 14.01
N SER A 36 -2.61 -17.68 14.09
CA SER A 36 -3.14 -17.13 15.35
C SER A 36 -4.29 -17.97 15.92
N HIS A 37 -5.03 -18.69 15.05
CA HIS A 37 -6.12 -19.57 15.46
C HIS A 37 -5.67 -20.99 15.81
N ASP A 38 -4.47 -21.41 15.36
CA ASP A 38 -3.87 -22.71 15.69
C ASP A 38 -2.66 -22.59 16.61
N LEU A 39 -2.83 -21.83 17.69
CA LEU A 39 -1.86 -21.80 18.79
C LEU A 39 -1.99 -23.03 19.72
N SER A 40 -2.64 -24.10 19.25
CA SER A 40 -2.88 -25.32 20.02
C SER A 40 -1.57 -26.04 20.40
N ALA A 41 -0.51 -25.88 19.59
CA ALA A 41 0.83 -26.37 19.86
C ALA A 41 1.49 -25.77 21.12
N LEU A 42 1.03 -24.59 21.59
CA LEU A 42 1.49 -23.97 22.85
C LEU A 42 0.81 -24.57 24.09
N GLY A 43 -0.20 -25.43 23.91
CA GLY A 43 -1.14 -25.87 24.95
C GLY A 43 -0.64 -26.90 25.96
N ALA A 44 0.63 -27.33 25.92
CA ALA A 44 1.11 -28.40 26.81
C ALA A 44 1.47 -27.95 28.25
N LEU A 45 1.44 -26.65 28.57
CA LEU A 45 1.90 -26.13 29.87
C LEU A 45 0.95 -25.02 30.34
N GLY A 46 0.21 -25.23 31.45
CA GLY A 46 -0.82 -24.29 31.93
C GLY A 46 -0.37 -22.85 32.25
N ALA A 47 0.94 -22.58 32.39
CA ALA A 47 1.50 -21.23 32.48
C ALA A 47 1.60 -20.50 31.12
N LEU A 48 1.56 -21.25 30.01
CA LEU A 48 1.55 -20.75 28.63
C LEU A 48 0.15 -20.39 28.14
N LEU A 49 -0.93 -20.70 28.89
CA LEU A 49 -2.30 -20.34 28.48
C LEU A 49 -2.53 -18.82 28.48
N GLY A 50 -2.08 -18.10 29.52
CA GLY A 50 -2.16 -16.63 29.53
C GLY A 50 -1.29 -16.00 28.45
N ALA A 51 -0.06 -16.51 28.27
CA ALA A 51 0.83 -16.06 27.21
C ALA A 51 0.28 -16.36 25.81
N LYS A 52 -0.47 -17.45 25.64
CA LYS A 52 -1.13 -17.81 24.38
C LYS A 52 -2.19 -16.78 24.01
N ASP A 53 -3.03 -16.38 24.97
CA ASP A 53 -4.08 -15.39 24.73
C ASP A 53 -3.46 -14.01 24.38
N ASP A 54 -2.42 -13.59 25.11
CA ASP A 54 -1.68 -12.35 24.82
C ASP A 54 -1.00 -12.40 23.43
N ILE A 55 -0.41 -13.55 23.06
CA ILE A 55 0.19 -13.76 21.73
C ILE A 55 -0.89 -13.70 20.65
N GLN A 56 -2.04 -14.34 20.87
CA GLN A 56 -3.15 -14.33 19.91
C GLN A 56 -3.69 -12.91 19.70
N GLU A 57 -3.85 -12.13 20.78
CA GLU A 57 -4.28 -10.73 20.71
C GLU A 57 -3.25 -9.87 19.98
N GLY A 58 -1.96 -10.06 20.27
CA GLY A 58 -0.86 -9.37 19.58
C GLY A 58 -0.84 -9.68 18.09
N MET A 59 -0.99 -10.96 17.71
CA MET A 59 -1.09 -11.37 16.31
C MET A 59 -2.31 -10.75 15.63
N THR A 60 -3.47 -10.78 16.27
CA THR A 60 -4.70 -10.17 15.73
C THR A 60 -4.53 -8.65 15.52
N THR A 61 -3.86 -7.97 16.46
CA THR A 61 -3.59 -6.54 16.37
C THR A 61 -2.64 -6.22 15.21
N LEU A 62 -1.57 -6.99 15.05
CA LEU A 62 -0.62 -6.83 13.93
C LEU A 62 -1.27 -7.12 12.57
N ALA A 63 -2.16 -8.12 12.52
CA ALA A 63 -2.91 -8.43 11.32
C ALA A 63 -3.79 -7.25 10.90
N LYS A 64 -4.62 -6.73 11.81
CA LYS A 64 -5.46 -5.53 11.58
C LYS A 64 -4.65 -4.30 11.17
N LEU A 65 -3.53 -4.04 11.84
CA LEU A 65 -2.64 -2.94 11.48
C LEU A 65 -2.12 -3.10 10.04
N THR A 66 -1.77 -4.32 9.64
CA THR A 66 -1.28 -4.60 8.29
C THR A 66 -2.37 -4.43 7.24
N GLU A 67 -3.62 -4.81 7.54
CA GLU A 67 -4.78 -4.54 6.68
C GLU A 67 -4.99 -3.03 6.49
N GLN A 68 -4.99 -2.26 7.58
CA GLN A 68 -5.14 -0.80 7.53
C GLN A 68 -4.02 -0.14 6.71
N LEU A 69 -2.77 -0.57 6.88
CA LEU A 69 -1.65 -0.08 6.09
C LEU A 69 -1.80 -0.42 4.60
N ASN A 70 -2.33 -1.60 4.26
CA ASN A 70 -2.63 -1.96 2.87
C ASN A 70 -3.69 -1.03 2.26
N GLU A 71 -4.74 -0.68 3.00
CA GLU A 71 -5.77 0.27 2.56
C GLU A 71 -5.20 1.68 2.36
N GLU A 72 -4.35 2.14 3.28
CA GLU A 72 -3.66 3.43 3.18
C GLU A 72 -2.74 3.47 1.95
N TRP A 73 -1.96 2.41 1.70
CA TRP A 73 -1.09 2.33 0.53
C TRP A 73 -1.88 2.28 -0.79
N GLU A 74 -3.03 1.62 -0.82
CA GLU A 74 -3.91 1.63 -1.99
C GLU A 74 -4.48 3.02 -2.25
N THR A 75 -4.93 3.71 -1.19
CA THR A 75 -5.43 5.08 -1.26
C THR A 75 -4.35 6.04 -1.76
N GLU A 76 -3.15 5.97 -1.19
CA GLU A 76 -2.02 6.79 -1.61
C GLU A 76 -1.62 6.49 -3.06
N ALA A 77 -1.57 5.21 -3.45
CA ALA A 77 -1.27 4.85 -4.83
C ALA A 77 -2.30 5.39 -5.83
N LYS A 78 -3.57 5.45 -5.44
CA LYS A 78 -4.63 6.07 -6.24
C LYS A 78 -4.39 7.57 -6.36
N PHE A 79 -4.19 8.26 -5.24
CA PHE A 79 -3.92 9.70 -5.22
C PHE A 79 -2.70 10.08 -6.07
N MET A 80 -1.59 9.37 -5.93
CA MET A 80 -0.39 9.59 -6.74
C MET A 80 -0.64 9.35 -8.23
N GLY A 81 -1.51 8.40 -8.59
CA GLY A 81 -1.97 8.19 -9.96
C GLY A 81 -2.76 9.37 -10.50
N ASP A 82 -3.73 9.86 -9.73
CA ASP A 82 -4.57 11.00 -10.11
C ASP A 82 -3.73 12.28 -10.31
N VAL A 83 -2.72 12.51 -9.46
CA VAL A 83 -1.78 13.65 -9.61
C VAL A 83 -0.89 13.48 -10.86
N SER A 84 -0.43 12.27 -11.12
CA SER A 84 0.36 11.95 -12.33
C SER A 84 -0.44 12.24 -13.60
N ASP A 85 -1.69 11.79 -13.67
CA ASP A 85 -2.59 12.04 -14.81
C ASP A 85 -2.88 13.54 -15.00
N ALA A 86 -3.02 14.29 -13.91
CA ALA A 86 -3.19 15.74 -13.95
C ALA A 86 -1.93 16.46 -14.50
N PHE A 87 -0.73 15.99 -14.15
CA PHE A 87 0.53 16.55 -14.67
C PHE A 87 0.70 16.28 -16.17
N ASP A 88 0.35 15.08 -16.62
CA ASP A 88 0.34 14.74 -18.05
C ASP A 88 -0.64 15.65 -18.83
N LEU A 89 -1.83 15.88 -18.28
CA LEU A 89 -2.81 16.80 -18.89
C LEU A 89 -2.29 18.24 -18.94
N LEU A 90 -1.66 18.72 -17.87
CA LEU A 90 -1.08 20.07 -17.82
C LEU A 90 0.04 20.24 -18.86
N ASP A 91 0.90 19.23 -19.04
CA ASP A 91 1.97 19.30 -20.05
C ASP A 91 1.41 19.38 -21.48
N VAL A 92 0.33 18.64 -21.77
CA VAL A 92 -0.39 18.71 -23.06
C VAL A 92 -0.96 20.11 -23.28
N LEU A 93 -1.65 20.67 -22.28
CA LEU A 93 -2.27 22.00 -22.37
C LEU A 93 -1.23 23.11 -22.55
N LEU A 94 -0.14 23.07 -21.79
CA LEU A 94 0.96 24.03 -21.90
C LEU A 94 1.64 23.94 -23.27
N THR A 95 1.87 22.73 -23.77
CA THR A 95 2.44 22.51 -25.11
C THR A 95 1.52 23.04 -26.21
N ALA A 96 0.21 22.82 -26.09
CA ALA A 96 -0.78 23.35 -27.03
C ALA A 96 -0.82 24.89 -27.02
N ALA A 97 -0.84 25.50 -25.82
CA ALA A 97 -0.82 26.95 -25.66
C ALA A 97 0.45 27.58 -26.26
N ALA A 98 1.62 27.01 -25.99
CA ALA A 98 2.89 27.50 -26.54
C ALA A 98 2.98 27.39 -28.07
N ARG A 99 2.26 26.44 -28.69
CA ARG A 99 2.13 26.35 -30.15
C ARG A 99 1.20 27.42 -30.70
N ALA A 100 0.09 27.68 -30.01
CA ALA A 100 -0.86 28.72 -30.40
C ALA A 100 -0.26 30.13 -30.33
N GLU A 101 0.66 30.41 -29.40
CA GLU A 101 1.36 31.70 -29.33
C GLU A 101 2.43 31.92 -30.42
N LYS A 102 2.89 30.84 -31.07
CA LYS A 102 3.95 30.91 -32.10
C LYS A 102 3.41 30.94 -33.54
N GLY A 103 2.11 30.78 -33.73
CA GLY A 103 1.40 30.90 -35.01
C GLY A 103 0.61 32.20 -35.07
#